data_AF-D8LJD2-F1
#
_entry.id   AF-D8LJD2-F1
#
_cell.length_a   1.000
_cell.length_b   1.000
_cell.length_c   1.000
_cell.angle_alpha   90.00
_cell.angle_beta   90.00
_cell.angle_gamma   90.00
#
_symmetry.space_group_name_H-M   'P 1'
#
loop_
_entity.id
_entity.type
_entity.pdbx_description
1 polymer ?
#
loop_
_entity_poly.entity_id
_entity_poly.type
_entity_poly.pdbx_seq_one_letter_code
_entity_poly.pdbx_strand_id
1 'polypeptide(L)'
;MLPAKLENSRGRIPRRRLHLSIRPFPYQVILGGFTNGEWGASNLDGLRDIAAVKLDGEAGTEVWRYQAAASTSSSGGYGVSYVLGVAVDSTNNPVLVGTTYNSLVDGVGVPGDWDFFAIKLDGVTGGELWRVQGGVAFTREGLLGAKVDSSGDLVAAGYAANEDASELNFLVVKLSGSDGSVLWEYAPSTASGGVFHSVDLDDRSHVYVAGGEGAPNFQGKVGTTAVVLKLDGESGVERWSYRGTGGDGIMLNSIAADPITGWVVGAGGAQGDWVEGASQGGFDFAAVVLDGDSGAELTRWQDGTLGDDVLEFVEFDISGEFFLGGFSTAAWVGGTGDDEDVVAMKFERLATTVARTDAPSSAPTSSPTAGPTYPPSPPPTLPPSLPPTIPPSPPPTAISVPSPSPTPGSTAAPATAVPPAAETPSPSAAARDATLPTAAPAVASAEAVDGSGSSEALENWAVGTIVAGGGLFLALLALCLCSVRRRAKAKMAEIAAAQAKALQVLPVPSTKPQRMVFVDVYPDEDEDAKFTSRDEDGAELGGSKLVGSNLVGAKKVGDNLS
;
A
#
# COMPACT_ATOMS: atom_id res chain seq x y z
N MET A 1 -37.14 -21.92 1.55
CA MET A 1 -35.90 -22.67 1.26
C MET A 1 -34.78 -21.65 1.16
N LEU A 2 -34.03 -21.48 2.26
CA LEU A 2 -32.86 -20.59 2.38
C LEU A 2 -31.61 -21.37 1.95
N PRO A 3 -30.66 -20.80 1.20
CA PRO A 3 -29.39 -21.46 0.95
C PRO A 3 -28.40 -21.17 2.08
N ALA A 4 -28.23 -22.15 2.97
CA ALA A 4 -27.08 -22.24 3.85
C ALA A 4 -25.86 -22.69 3.01
N LYS A 5 -24.92 -21.78 2.68
CA LYS A 5 -23.60 -22.18 2.14
C LYS A 5 -22.48 -21.11 2.08
N LEU A 6 -22.48 -20.10 2.96
CA LEU A 6 -21.40 -19.08 2.98
C LEU A 6 -20.49 -19.10 4.23
N GLU A 7 -20.62 -20.08 5.13
CA GLU A 7 -19.84 -20.10 6.39
C GLU A 7 -18.45 -20.76 6.31
N ASN A 8 -18.02 -21.33 5.18
CA ASN A 8 -16.79 -22.12 5.12
C ASN A 8 -15.56 -21.46 4.49
N SER A 9 -15.57 -20.15 4.25
CA SER A 9 -14.36 -19.37 3.96
C SER A 9 -13.98 -18.51 5.16
N ARG A 10 -13.58 -19.12 6.26
CA ARG A 10 -12.82 -18.41 7.30
C ARG A 10 -11.41 -18.14 6.75
N GLY A 11 -11.32 -17.17 5.84
CA GLY A 11 -10.06 -16.50 5.56
C GLY A 11 -9.50 -15.96 6.88
N ARG A 12 -8.18 -15.99 7.04
CA ARG A 12 -7.50 -15.39 8.20
C ARG A 12 -8.15 -14.03 8.49
N ILE A 13 -8.66 -13.86 9.70
CA ILE A 13 -9.12 -12.55 10.19
C ILE A 13 -7.93 -11.61 10.01
N PRO A 14 -8.08 -10.41 9.40
CA PRO A 14 -7.00 -9.44 9.36
C PRO A 14 -6.48 -9.23 10.79
N ARG A 15 -5.19 -9.50 11.00
CA ARG A 15 -4.54 -9.33 12.30
C ARG A 15 -4.81 -7.90 12.79
N ARG A 16 -5.07 -7.73 14.08
CA ARG A 16 -5.42 -6.44 14.70
C ARG A 16 -4.22 -5.49 14.55
N ARG A 17 -4.16 -4.72 13.46
CA ARG A 17 -3.20 -3.62 13.31
C ARG A 17 -3.81 -2.38 13.95
N LEU A 18 -3.16 -1.90 15.00
CA LEU A 18 -3.38 -0.57 15.53
C LEU A 18 -2.52 0.39 14.72
N HIS A 19 -3.14 1.39 14.11
CA HIS A 19 -2.40 2.39 13.33
C HIS A 19 -2.09 3.60 14.22
N LEU A 20 -0.82 3.95 14.28
CA LEU A 20 -0.25 4.93 15.20
C LEU A 20 0.42 6.05 14.40
N SER A 21 0.13 7.31 14.79
CA SER A 21 0.89 8.47 14.32
C SER A 21 1.36 9.29 15.53
N ILE A 22 2.66 9.58 15.58
CA ILE A 22 3.32 10.36 16.64
C ILE A 22 3.90 11.63 16.02
N ARG A 23 3.72 12.77 16.70
CA ARG A 23 4.31 14.06 16.32
C ARG A 23 5.21 14.58 17.44
N PRO A 24 6.40 15.14 17.11
CA PRO A 24 7.38 15.43 18.14
C PRO A 24 7.00 16.54 19.13
N PHE A 25 6.16 17.54 18.83
CA PHE A 25 5.75 18.53 19.85
C PHE A 25 4.46 19.32 19.51
N PRO A 26 3.55 19.56 20.49
CA PRO A 26 3.41 18.77 21.72
C PRO A 26 3.18 17.30 21.36
N TYR A 27 3.77 16.38 22.12
CA TYR A 27 3.59 14.94 21.89
C TYR A 27 2.10 14.66 21.88
N GLN A 28 1.57 14.23 20.73
CA GLN A 28 0.19 13.82 20.58
C GLN A 28 0.21 12.50 19.87
N VAL A 29 -0.58 11.57 20.40
CA VAL A 29 -0.69 10.23 19.89
C VAL A 29 -2.09 10.08 19.31
N ILE A 30 -2.17 9.79 18.01
CA ILE A 30 -3.43 9.43 17.36
C ILE A 30 -3.41 7.94 17.08
N LEU A 31 -4.46 7.27 17.54
CA LEU A 31 -4.71 5.86 17.27
C LEU A 31 -5.95 5.75 16.40
N GLY A 32 -5.86 4.96 15.33
CA GLY A 32 -6.98 4.59 14.48
C GLY A 32 -7.19 3.07 14.47
N GLY A 33 -8.44 2.65 14.40
CA GLY A 33 -8.80 1.24 14.29
C GLY A 33 -10.29 1.03 14.14
N PHE A 34 -10.80 -0.03 14.77
CA PHE A 34 -12.22 -0.30 14.84
C PHE A 34 -12.64 -0.73 16.24
N THR A 35 -13.92 -0.56 16.55
CA THR A 35 -14.55 -1.05 17.79
C THR A 35 -15.70 -1.98 17.44
N ASN A 36 -16.01 -2.97 18.29
CA ASN A 36 -17.25 -3.73 18.18
C ASN A 36 -18.24 -3.18 19.22
N GLY A 37 -19.34 -2.57 18.76
CA GLY A 37 -20.37 -2.02 19.65
C GLY A 37 -20.09 -0.60 20.15
N GLU A 38 -20.83 -0.19 21.20
CA GLU A 38 -20.79 1.20 21.67
C GLU A 38 -19.44 1.59 22.29
N TRP A 39 -18.87 2.68 21.79
CA TRP A 39 -17.69 3.31 22.34
C TRP A 39 -17.92 4.82 22.51
N GLY A 40 -18.57 5.20 23.62
CA GLY A 40 -18.84 6.61 23.93
C GLY A 40 -20.22 7.12 23.48
N ALA A 41 -21.22 6.24 23.46
CA ALA A 41 -22.66 6.52 23.34
C ALA A 41 -23.26 6.66 21.93
N SER A 42 -22.54 6.31 20.86
CA SER A 42 -23.10 6.27 19.50
C SER A 42 -22.75 4.97 18.77
N ASN A 43 -23.47 3.88 19.07
CA ASN A 43 -23.63 2.76 18.15
C ASN A 43 -25.02 2.13 18.35
N LEU A 44 -25.73 1.82 17.26
CA LEU A 44 -27.06 1.20 17.25
C LEU A 44 -27.07 -0.30 16.89
N ASP A 45 -25.96 -0.89 16.42
CA ASP A 45 -26.02 -2.22 15.76
C ASP A 45 -25.00 -3.29 16.21
N GLY A 46 -23.98 -2.96 17.02
CA GLY A 46 -23.04 -3.95 17.58
C GLY A 46 -21.92 -4.42 16.63
N LEU A 47 -21.68 -3.73 15.53
CA LEU A 47 -20.70 -4.10 14.49
C LEU A 47 -19.36 -3.36 14.61
N ARG A 48 -18.47 -3.57 13.62
CA ARG A 48 -17.15 -2.93 13.51
C ARG A 48 -17.29 -1.50 12.99
N ASP A 49 -17.13 -0.54 13.87
CA ASP A 49 -17.17 0.88 13.54
C ASP A 49 -15.78 1.46 13.35
N ILE A 50 -15.70 2.54 12.56
CA ILE A 50 -14.54 3.42 12.49
C ILE A 50 -14.31 4.00 13.87
N ALA A 51 -13.08 3.90 14.37
CA ALA A 51 -12.71 4.39 15.68
C ALA A 51 -11.39 5.16 15.62
N ALA A 52 -11.33 6.30 16.29
CA ALA A 52 -10.08 7.01 16.56
C ALA A 52 -10.06 7.58 17.98
N VAL A 53 -8.87 7.66 18.57
CA VAL A 53 -8.64 8.35 19.86
C VAL A 53 -7.38 9.18 19.77
N LYS A 54 -7.44 10.36 20.38
CA LYS A 54 -6.28 11.21 20.63
C LYS A 54 -5.91 11.14 22.10
N LEU A 55 -4.64 10.84 22.35
CA LEU A 55 -4.04 10.89 23.67
C LEU A 55 -3.08 12.07 23.75
N ASP A 56 -3.06 12.72 24.91
CA ASP A 56 -1.99 13.62 25.29
C ASP A 56 -0.71 12.79 25.43
N GLY A 57 0.35 13.16 24.71
CA GLY A 57 1.56 12.35 24.65
C GLY A 57 2.46 12.48 25.87
N GLU A 58 2.25 13.48 26.74
CA GLU A 58 2.98 13.58 28.00
C GLU A 58 2.28 12.78 29.10
N ALA A 59 0.98 12.96 29.26
CA ALA A 59 0.19 12.34 30.31
C ALA A 59 -0.40 10.97 29.93
N GLY A 60 -0.47 10.64 28.63
CA GLY A 60 -1.18 9.47 28.10
C GLY A 60 -2.70 9.55 28.25
N THR A 61 -3.24 10.69 28.73
CA THR A 61 -4.67 10.86 28.98
C THR A 61 -5.41 11.13 27.68
N GLU A 62 -6.63 10.60 27.57
CA GLU A 62 -7.48 10.87 26.42
C GLU A 62 -7.87 12.37 26.33
N VAL A 63 -7.71 12.92 25.13
CA VAL A 63 -8.15 14.27 24.77
C VAL A 63 -9.54 14.21 24.15
N TRP A 64 -9.72 13.36 23.14
CA TRP A 64 -10.99 13.09 22.49
C TRP A 64 -11.01 11.69 21.87
N ARG A 65 -12.21 11.21 21.57
CA ARG A 65 -12.45 10.01 20.76
C ARG A 65 -13.48 10.28 19.66
N TYR A 66 -13.43 9.48 18.62
CA TYR A 66 -14.31 9.53 17.46
C TYR A 66 -14.81 8.11 17.15
N GLN A 67 -16.10 7.97 16.88
CA GLN A 67 -16.72 6.73 16.42
C GLN A 67 -17.71 7.05 15.29
N ALA A 68 -17.66 6.27 14.20
CA ALA A 68 -18.62 6.36 13.10
C ALA A 68 -18.91 4.98 12.50
N ALA A 69 -20.17 4.75 12.19
CA ALA A 69 -20.64 3.52 11.54
C ALA A 69 -21.06 3.79 10.09
N ALA A 70 -20.89 2.80 9.22
CA ALA A 70 -21.55 2.80 7.93
C ALA A 70 -23.07 2.57 8.12
N SER A 71 -23.88 3.17 7.26
CA SER A 71 -25.33 2.99 7.31
C SER A 71 -25.71 1.51 7.13
N THR A 72 -26.65 1.06 7.96
CA THR A 72 -27.29 -0.25 7.76
C THR A 72 -28.20 -0.15 6.54
N SER A 73 -27.98 -0.99 5.52
CA SER A 73 -28.90 -1.03 4.40
C SER A 73 -30.27 -1.53 4.84
N SER A 74 -31.34 -1.04 4.20
CA SER A 74 -32.70 -1.54 4.43
C SER A 74 -32.87 -3.04 4.12
N SER A 75 -31.91 -3.63 3.40
CA SER A 75 -31.83 -5.06 3.10
C SER A 75 -31.18 -5.90 4.21
N GLY A 76 -30.83 -5.31 5.35
CA GLY A 76 -30.24 -6.04 6.49
C GLY A 76 -28.74 -6.33 6.33
N GLY A 77 -28.07 -5.57 5.45
CA GLY A 77 -26.61 -5.57 5.33
C GLY A 77 -25.99 -4.79 6.49
N TYR A 78 -25.09 -5.45 7.20
CA TYR A 78 -24.33 -4.93 8.34
C TYR A 78 -23.18 -4.02 7.85
N GLY A 79 -23.10 -2.78 8.34
CA GLY A 79 -21.96 -1.89 8.07
C GLY A 79 -20.69 -2.38 8.77
N VAL A 80 -19.58 -2.53 8.05
CA VAL A 80 -18.32 -2.97 8.63
C VAL A 80 -17.21 -2.07 8.12
N SER A 81 -16.52 -1.38 9.01
CA SER A 81 -15.45 -0.46 8.61
C SER A 81 -14.16 -0.75 9.36
N TYR A 82 -13.03 -0.59 8.67
CA TYR A 82 -11.69 -0.70 9.25
C TYR A 82 -10.89 0.55 8.93
N VAL A 83 -10.36 1.21 9.95
CA VAL A 83 -9.25 2.16 9.76
C VAL A 83 -7.98 1.34 9.60
N LEU A 84 -7.33 1.52 8.45
CA LEU A 84 -6.11 0.80 8.06
C LEU A 84 -4.92 1.75 7.88
N GLY A 85 -5.13 3.07 7.99
CA GLY A 85 -4.06 4.05 7.97
C GLY A 85 -4.46 5.33 8.68
N VAL A 86 -3.49 6.02 9.28
CA VAL A 86 -3.66 7.30 9.96
C VAL A 86 -2.52 8.22 9.55
N ALA A 87 -2.87 9.45 9.17
CA ALA A 87 -1.91 10.52 8.94
C ALA A 87 -2.34 11.78 9.72
N VAL A 88 -1.43 12.73 9.92
CA VAL A 88 -1.72 13.98 10.63
C VAL A 88 -1.15 15.16 9.84
N ASP A 89 -1.99 16.13 9.50
CA ASP A 89 -1.56 17.33 8.76
C ASP A 89 -0.77 18.30 9.64
N SER A 90 -0.13 19.33 9.08
CA SER A 90 0.65 20.33 9.81
C SER A 90 -0.14 21.13 10.88
N THR A 91 -1.47 21.10 10.83
CA THR A 91 -2.38 21.73 11.81
C THR A 91 -2.88 20.78 12.89
N ASN A 92 -2.32 19.56 12.96
CA ASN A 92 -2.69 18.49 13.90
C ASN A 92 -4.09 17.88 13.67
N ASN A 93 -4.66 18.04 12.48
CA ASN A 93 -5.90 17.36 12.08
C ASN A 93 -5.55 15.96 11.56
N PRO A 94 -6.02 14.89 12.23
CA PRO A 94 -5.79 13.55 11.73
C PRO A 94 -6.70 13.23 10.54
N VAL A 95 -6.17 12.41 9.63
CA VAL A 95 -6.88 11.81 8.53
C VAL A 95 -6.84 10.30 8.69
N LEU A 96 -8.01 9.68 8.74
CA LEU A 96 -8.21 8.23 8.81
C LEU A 96 -8.48 7.71 7.41
N VAL A 97 -7.83 6.63 7.00
CA VAL A 97 -8.13 5.93 5.75
C VAL A 97 -8.41 4.46 6.01
N GLY A 98 -9.15 3.83 5.10
CA GLY A 98 -9.49 2.43 5.27
C GLY A 98 -10.43 1.87 4.23
N THR A 99 -11.19 0.87 4.65
CA THR A 99 -12.22 0.21 3.84
C THR A 99 -13.51 0.10 4.64
N THR A 100 -14.64 0.26 3.97
CA THR A 100 -15.98 0.23 4.55
C THR A 100 -16.88 -0.64 3.69
N TYR A 101 -17.70 -1.45 4.33
CA TYR A 101 -18.76 -2.21 3.70
C TYR A 101 -20.07 -1.46 3.89
N ASN A 102 -20.78 -1.19 2.78
CA ASN A 102 -21.93 -0.28 2.67
C ASN A 102 -21.58 1.22 2.69
N SER A 103 -22.63 2.04 2.56
CA SER A 103 -22.58 3.49 2.46
C SER A 103 -22.24 4.16 3.80
N LEU A 104 -21.09 4.81 3.86
CA LEU A 104 -20.62 5.71 4.90
C LEU A 104 -20.99 7.17 4.61
N VAL A 105 -21.28 7.50 3.34
CA VAL A 105 -21.76 8.81 2.87
C VAL A 105 -23.10 8.62 2.17
N ASP A 106 -24.16 9.26 2.66
CA ASP A 106 -25.51 9.10 2.12
C ASP A 106 -25.58 9.32 0.60
N GLY A 107 -26.10 8.32 -0.11
CA GLY A 107 -26.23 8.35 -1.58
C GLY A 107 -24.93 8.06 -2.33
N VAL A 108 -23.84 7.74 -1.64
CA VAL A 108 -22.55 7.30 -2.21
C VAL A 108 -22.26 5.87 -1.76
N GLY A 109 -21.65 5.09 -2.66
CA GLY A 109 -21.40 3.66 -2.48
C GLY A 109 -22.59 2.80 -2.88
N VAL A 110 -22.30 1.56 -3.29
CA VAL A 110 -23.33 0.57 -3.56
C VAL A 110 -23.52 -0.28 -2.31
N PRO A 111 -24.73 -0.36 -1.73
CA PRO A 111 -24.98 -1.25 -0.60
C PRO A 111 -24.57 -2.68 -0.96
N GLY A 112 -23.74 -3.29 -0.12
CA GLY A 112 -23.25 -4.65 -0.33
C GLY A 112 -21.81 -4.78 -0.85
N ASP A 113 -21.08 -3.68 -1.03
CA ASP A 113 -19.69 -3.68 -1.54
C ASP A 113 -18.69 -3.05 -0.57
N TRP A 114 -17.40 -3.32 -0.80
CA TRP A 114 -16.29 -2.77 -0.04
C TRP A 114 -15.72 -1.55 -0.75
N ASP A 115 -16.02 -0.38 -0.22
CA ASP A 115 -15.51 0.89 -0.71
C ASP A 115 -14.30 1.33 0.14
N PHE A 116 -13.42 2.15 -0.43
CA PHE A 116 -12.46 2.88 0.40
C PHE A 116 -13.12 4.10 1.04
N PHE A 117 -12.54 4.57 2.15
CA PHE A 117 -12.92 5.86 2.72
C PHE A 117 -11.71 6.67 3.17
N ALA A 118 -11.92 7.98 3.29
CA ALA A 118 -11.06 8.87 4.05
C ALA A 118 -11.90 9.84 4.90
N ILE A 119 -11.49 10.08 6.14
CA ILE A 119 -12.15 11.01 7.06
C ILE A 119 -11.09 11.92 7.67
N LYS A 120 -11.28 13.24 7.60
CA LYS A 120 -10.45 14.21 8.32
C LYS A 120 -11.19 14.73 9.53
N LEU A 121 -10.51 14.72 10.67
CA LEU A 121 -11.03 15.20 11.95
C LEU A 121 -10.30 16.47 12.38
N ASP A 122 -10.99 17.32 13.12
CA ASP A 122 -10.44 18.47 13.79
C ASP A 122 -9.51 18.00 14.91
N GLY A 123 -8.26 18.45 14.88
CA GLY A 123 -7.23 18.03 15.81
C GLY A 123 -7.53 18.40 17.26
N VAL A 124 -8.33 19.43 17.51
CA VAL A 124 -8.62 19.94 18.85
C VAL A 124 -9.81 19.20 19.46
N THR A 125 -10.86 18.99 18.68
CA THR A 125 -12.17 18.53 19.17
C THR A 125 -12.50 17.09 18.77
N GLY A 126 -11.83 16.54 17.76
CA GLY A 126 -12.19 15.26 17.15
C GLY A 126 -13.43 15.32 16.25
N GLY A 127 -14.01 16.51 16.04
CA GLY A 127 -15.15 16.71 15.15
C GLY A 127 -14.78 16.47 13.69
N GLU A 128 -15.69 15.92 12.89
CA GLU A 128 -15.44 15.68 11.47
C GLU A 128 -15.36 16.99 10.67
N LEU A 129 -14.29 17.16 9.90
CA LEU A 129 -14.11 18.28 8.97
C LEU A 129 -14.64 17.91 7.58
N TRP A 130 -14.29 16.71 7.11
CA TRP A 130 -14.83 16.14 5.88
C TRP A 130 -14.69 14.62 5.89
N ARG A 131 -15.43 13.99 4.99
CA ARG A 131 -15.42 12.55 4.73
C ARG A 131 -15.67 12.31 3.26
N VAL A 132 -14.96 11.33 2.73
CA VAL A 132 -15.22 10.79 1.39
C VAL A 132 -15.28 9.28 1.43
N GLN A 133 -16.03 8.75 0.48
CA GLN A 133 -16.10 7.33 0.16
C GLN A 133 -15.96 7.20 -1.35
N GLY A 134 -15.15 6.25 -1.79
CA GLY A 134 -14.96 5.96 -3.20
C GLY A 134 -14.87 4.46 -3.43
N GLY A 135 -15.12 4.08 -4.67
CA GLY A 135 -15.31 2.70 -5.10
C GLY A 135 -16.33 2.66 -6.23
N VAL A 136 -16.30 1.56 -6.98
CA VAL A 136 -17.30 1.31 -8.02
C VAL A 136 -18.18 0.14 -7.59
N ALA A 137 -19.34 0.00 -8.23
CA ALA A 137 -20.26 -1.07 -7.88
C ALA A 137 -19.59 -2.43 -8.07
N PHE A 138 -19.82 -3.35 -7.13
CA PHE A 138 -19.36 -4.74 -7.14
C PHE A 138 -17.85 -4.96 -7.05
N THR A 139 -17.11 -3.92 -6.65
CA THR A 139 -15.67 -4.01 -6.48
C THR A 139 -15.27 -3.95 -5.00
N ARG A 140 -13.98 -4.15 -4.77
CA ARG A 140 -13.41 -4.15 -3.43
C ARG A 140 -12.21 -3.22 -3.42
N GLU A 141 -12.40 -2.10 -2.76
CA GLU A 141 -11.41 -1.05 -2.60
C GLU A 141 -10.98 -0.93 -1.14
N GLY A 142 -9.76 -0.44 -0.94
CA GLY A 142 -9.29 -0.11 0.39
C GLY A 142 -8.01 0.69 0.34
N LEU A 143 -7.90 1.67 1.24
CA LEU A 143 -6.67 2.43 1.47
C LEU A 143 -5.96 1.86 2.71
N LEU A 144 -4.68 1.52 2.57
CA LEU A 144 -3.85 0.85 3.57
C LEU A 144 -2.77 1.77 4.15
N GLY A 145 -2.28 2.73 3.38
CA GLY A 145 -1.28 3.71 3.82
C GLY A 145 -1.78 5.13 3.57
N ALA A 146 -1.40 6.06 4.45
CA ALA A 146 -1.73 7.48 4.31
C ALA A 146 -0.57 8.37 4.76
N LYS A 147 -0.36 9.47 4.04
CA LYS A 147 0.51 10.60 4.40
C LYS A 147 -0.17 11.91 4.02
N VAL A 148 0.20 12.99 4.69
CA VAL A 148 -0.25 14.34 4.33
C VAL A 148 0.94 15.13 3.83
N ASP A 149 0.80 15.76 2.68
CA ASP A 149 1.85 16.57 2.08
C ASP A 149 1.99 17.96 2.74
N SER A 150 2.95 18.75 2.28
CA SER A 150 3.18 20.09 2.84
C SER A 150 2.05 21.09 2.59
N SER A 151 1.16 20.82 1.62
CA SER A 151 -0.03 21.63 1.32
C SER A 151 -1.21 21.25 2.21
N GLY A 152 -1.10 20.15 2.97
CA GLY A 152 -2.18 19.60 3.79
C GLY A 152 -3.06 18.59 3.04
N ASP A 153 -2.69 18.23 1.81
CA ASP A 153 -3.42 17.26 0.98
C ASP A 153 -3.08 15.82 1.40
N LEU A 154 -4.09 14.96 1.41
CA LEU A 154 -3.91 13.54 1.71
C LEU A 154 -3.37 12.83 0.47
N VAL A 155 -2.33 12.03 0.62
CA VAL A 155 -1.95 10.98 -0.31
C VAL A 155 -2.17 9.64 0.37
N ALA A 156 -2.96 8.77 -0.25
CA ALA A 156 -3.26 7.45 0.28
C ALA A 156 -3.02 6.36 -0.77
N ALA A 157 -2.55 5.20 -0.32
CA ALA A 157 -2.22 4.06 -1.16
C ALA A 157 -2.93 2.80 -0.69
N GLY A 158 -3.24 1.90 -1.62
CA GLY A 158 -4.04 0.72 -1.34
C GLY A 158 -4.30 -0.13 -2.58
N TYR A 159 -5.55 -0.57 -2.72
CA TYR A 159 -6.00 -1.40 -3.82
C TYR A 159 -7.40 -1.01 -4.31
N ALA A 160 -7.69 -1.33 -5.57
CA ALA A 160 -9.02 -1.26 -6.18
C ALA A 160 -9.27 -2.52 -7.01
N ALA A 161 -10.45 -3.12 -6.94
CA ALA A 161 -10.72 -4.34 -7.70
C ALA A 161 -11.21 -4.02 -9.12
N ASN A 162 -10.94 -4.93 -10.07
CA ASN A 162 -11.61 -4.92 -11.37
C ASN A 162 -13.12 -5.18 -11.20
N GLU A 163 -13.93 -4.85 -12.22
CA GLU A 163 -15.41 -5.00 -12.22
C GLU A 163 -15.90 -6.41 -11.85
N ASP A 164 -15.09 -7.45 -12.05
CA ASP A 164 -15.42 -8.84 -11.71
C ASP A 164 -14.89 -9.27 -10.32
N ALA A 165 -14.28 -8.34 -9.59
CA ALA A 165 -13.61 -8.52 -8.30
C ALA A 165 -12.57 -9.65 -8.27
N SER A 166 -12.09 -10.10 -9.44
CA SER A 166 -11.20 -11.26 -9.54
C SER A 166 -9.73 -10.89 -9.29
N GLU A 167 -9.39 -9.63 -9.56
CA GLU A 167 -8.04 -9.07 -9.47
C GLU A 167 -8.08 -7.71 -8.75
N LEU A 168 -7.15 -7.53 -7.82
CA LEU A 168 -6.89 -6.25 -7.17
C LEU A 168 -5.84 -5.50 -7.99
N ASN A 169 -6.06 -4.24 -8.30
CA ASN A 169 -5.05 -3.36 -8.87
C ASN A 169 -4.49 -2.43 -7.80
N PHE A 170 -3.30 -1.91 -8.09
CA PHE A 170 -2.74 -0.80 -7.35
C PHE A 170 -3.69 0.41 -7.37
N LEU A 171 -3.82 1.08 -6.22
CA LEU A 171 -4.49 2.36 -6.11
C LEU A 171 -3.61 3.33 -5.33
N VAL A 172 -3.42 4.52 -5.88
CA VAL A 172 -2.93 5.69 -5.15
C VAL A 172 -3.85 6.86 -5.47
N VAL A 173 -4.35 7.55 -4.45
CA VAL A 173 -5.23 8.70 -4.61
C VAL A 173 -4.68 9.88 -3.83
N LYS A 174 -4.75 11.06 -4.43
CA LYS A 174 -4.50 12.33 -3.73
C LYS A 174 -5.80 13.09 -3.57
N LEU A 175 -6.12 13.47 -2.34
CA LEU A 175 -7.32 14.24 -1.98
C LEU A 175 -6.93 15.60 -1.41
N SER A 176 -7.70 16.62 -1.79
CA SER A 176 -7.58 17.98 -1.24
C SER A 176 -7.72 17.97 0.28
N GLY A 177 -6.77 18.60 0.95
CA GLY A 177 -6.75 18.72 2.40
C GLY A 177 -7.92 19.50 2.98
N SER A 178 -8.54 20.36 2.17
CA SER A 178 -9.61 21.26 2.58
C SER A 178 -11.01 20.65 2.53
N ASP A 179 -11.27 19.77 1.56
CA ASP A 179 -12.63 19.26 1.28
C ASP A 179 -12.69 17.79 0.87
N GLY A 180 -11.54 17.10 0.79
CA GLY A 180 -11.46 15.70 0.38
C GLY A 180 -11.69 15.44 -1.11
N SER A 181 -11.83 16.48 -1.95
CA SER A 181 -12.00 16.27 -3.39
C SER A 181 -10.77 15.63 -4.04
N VAL A 182 -10.97 14.74 -5.02
CA VAL A 182 -9.86 14.06 -5.71
C VAL A 182 -9.07 15.06 -6.57
N LEU A 183 -7.77 15.17 -6.31
CA LEU A 183 -6.83 15.97 -7.11
C LEU A 183 -6.26 15.15 -8.27
N TRP A 184 -5.84 13.91 -7.98
CA TRP A 184 -5.44 12.93 -8.98
C TRP A 184 -5.57 11.50 -8.45
N GLU A 185 -5.59 10.54 -9.37
CA GLU A 185 -5.64 9.11 -9.09
C GLU A 185 -4.66 8.37 -10.00
N TYR A 186 -3.93 7.40 -9.43
CA TYR A 186 -3.07 6.46 -10.12
C TYR A 186 -3.56 5.04 -9.83
N ALA A 187 -4.19 4.41 -10.84
CA ALA A 187 -4.77 3.08 -10.75
C ALA A 187 -4.44 2.24 -12.00
N PRO A 188 -3.17 1.85 -12.20
CA PRO A 188 -2.78 1.07 -13.36
C PRO A 188 -3.41 -0.33 -13.30
N SER A 189 -4.02 -0.76 -14.40
CA SER A 189 -4.41 -2.17 -14.55
C SER A 189 -3.16 -3.03 -14.73
N THR A 190 -3.01 -4.04 -13.88
CA THR A 190 -1.91 -5.01 -13.99
C THR A 190 -2.48 -6.39 -14.24
N ALA A 191 -1.89 -7.14 -15.16
CA ALA A 191 -2.38 -8.47 -15.55
C ALA A 191 -2.30 -9.53 -14.44
N SER A 192 -1.65 -9.22 -13.32
CA SER A 192 -1.47 -10.13 -12.18
C SER A 192 -1.98 -9.58 -10.86
N GLY A 193 -2.57 -8.39 -10.89
CA GLY A 193 -2.98 -7.63 -9.74
C GLY A 193 -1.84 -7.14 -8.82
N GLY A 194 -2.15 -6.22 -7.93
CA GLY A 194 -1.22 -5.67 -6.95
C GLY A 194 -1.91 -4.89 -5.84
N VAL A 195 -1.18 -4.68 -4.75
CA VAL A 195 -1.62 -3.93 -3.57
C VAL A 195 -0.46 -3.07 -3.08
N PHE A 196 -0.71 -1.79 -2.78
CA PHE A 196 0.21 -0.97 -2.00
C PHE A 196 -0.18 -0.97 -0.53
N HIS A 197 0.80 -1.22 0.34
CA HIS A 197 0.60 -1.26 1.79
C HIS A 197 0.97 0.05 2.48
N SER A 198 1.98 0.75 1.95
CA SER A 198 2.52 1.93 2.58
C SER A 198 2.84 3.02 1.57
N VAL A 199 2.82 4.25 2.04
CA VAL A 199 3.15 5.46 1.30
C VAL A 199 4.05 6.35 2.13
N ASP A 200 5.03 6.99 1.50
CA ASP A 200 5.85 8.04 2.09
C ASP A 200 6.11 9.18 1.09
N LEU A 201 6.58 10.32 1.58
CA LEU A 201 6.78 11.53 0.77
C LEU A 201 8.20 12.07 0.93
N ASP A 202 8.80 12.60 -0.15
CA ASP A 202 10.01 13.43 -0.02
C ASP A 202 9.68 14.91 0.27
N ASP A 203 10.73 15.72 0.41
CA ASP A 203 10.67 17.17 0.66
C ASP A 203 9.97 17.96 -0.46
N ARG A 204 9.85 17.38 -1.67
CA ARG A 204 9.11 17.95 -2.80
C ARG A 204 7.71 17.37 -2.93
N SER A 205 7.26 16.59 -1.95
CA SER A 205 5.99 15.86 -1.96
C SER A 205 5.86 14.86 -3.11
N HIS A 206 6.97 14.38 -3.70
CA HIS A 206 6.90 13.19 -4.54
C HIS A 206 6.51 12.00 -3.68
N VAL A 207 5.72 11.12 -4.26
CA VAL A 207 5.08 10.02 -3.55
C VAL A 207 5.87 8.75 -3.79
N TYR A 208 6.25 8.07 -2.71
CA TYR A 208 6.80 6.72 -2.76
C TYR A 208 5.76 5.75 -2.21
N VAL A 209 5.50 4.66 -2.93
CA VAL A 209 4.61 3.60 -2.45
C VAL A 209 5.30 2.25 -2.53
N ALA A 210 5.04 1.39 -1.54
CA ALA A 210 5.55 0.02 -1.53
C ALA A 210 4.45 -1.01 -1.32
N GLY A 211 4.65 -2.18 -1.94
CA GLY A 211 3.70 -3.27 -1.91
C GLY A 211 4.19 -4.50 -2.65
N GLY A 212 3.25 -5.22 -3.24
CA GLY A 212 3.53 -6.41 -4.04
C GLY A 212 2.60 -6.54 -5.25
N GLU A 213 3.13 -7.13 -6.33
CA GLU A 213 2.41 -7.58 -7.51
C GLU A 213 2.33 -9.10 -7.52
N GLY A 214 1.25 -9.67 -8.06
CA GLY A 214 1.08 -11.10 -8.24
C GLY A 214 0.15 -11.73 -7.21
N ALA A 215 -1.12 -11.86 -7.60
CA ALA A 215 -2.21 -12.61 -6.99
C ALA A 215 -2.32 -12.63 -5.45
N PRO A 216 -2.69 -11.51 -4.81
CA PRO A 216 -3.54 -11.59 -3.64
C PRO A 216 -4.98 -11.83 -4.13
N ASN A 217 -5.35 -13.08 -4.39
CA ASN A 217 -6.75 -13.41 -4.11
C ASN A 217 -6.92 -13.36 -2.58
N PHE A 218 -8.11 -13.03 -2.08
CA PHE A 218 -8.39 -12.96 -0.62
C PHE A 218 -8.12 -14.27 0.15
N GLN A 219 -7.59 -15.29 -0.51
CA GLN A 219 -7.18 -16.58 0.03
C GLN A 219 -5.77 -16.56 0.64
N GLY A 220 -5.09 -15.41 0.70
CA GLY A 220 -3.86 -15.23 1.48
C GLY A 220 -2.59 -15.69 0.77
N LYS A 221 -2.57 -15.68 -0.57
CA LYS A 221 -1.31 -15.73 -1.30
C LYS A 221 -0.67 -14.34 -1.33
N VAL A 222 0.64 -14.34 -1.15
CA VAL A 222 1.47 -13.15 -1.01
C VAL A 222 1.90 -12.71 -2.40
N GLY A 223 2.07 -11.39 -2.59
CA GLY A 223 2.59 -10.83 -3.83
C GLY A 223 3.82 -11.60 -4.30
N THR A 224 3.88 -12.01 -5.56
CA THR A 224 5.06 -12.71 -6.10
C THR A 224 6.25 -11.79 -6.25
N THR A 225 6.01 -10.48 -6.39
CA THR A 225 7.03 -9.50 -6.76
C THR A 225 6.91 -8.26 -5.89
N ALA A 226 7.97 -7.91 -5.14
CA ALA A 226 8.04 -6.62 -4.46
C ALA A 226 7.97 -5.47 -5.46
N VAL A 227 7.17 -4.44 -5.16
CA VAL A 227 7.06 -3.23 -5.99
C VAL A 227 7.30 -2.00 -5.13
N VAL A 228 8.13 -1.09 -5.65
CA VAL A 228 8.23 0.29 -5.16
C VAL A 228 8.02 1.22 -6.35
N LEU A 229 7.18 2.24 -6.20
CA LEU A 229 7.00 3.30 -7.22
C LEU A 229 7.36 4.66 -6.65
N LYS A 230 7.85 5.54 -7.52
CA LYS A 230 7.83 6.99 -7.29
C LYS A 230 6.86 7.66 -8.25
N LEU A 231 5.93 8.44 -7.70
CA LEU A 231 5.00 9.28 -8.45
C LEU A 231 5.33 10.75 -8.25
N ASP A 232 5.03 11.55 -9.26
CA ASP A 232 5.04 12.99 -9.16
C ASP A 232 3.95 13.49 -8.19
N GLY A 233 4.31 14.36 -7.24
CA GLY A 233 3.38 14.79 -6.18
C GLY A 233 2.22 15.66 -6.66
N GLU A 234 2.42 16.40 -7.75
CA GLU A 234 1.43 17.32 -8.32
C GLU A 234 0.52 16.61 -9.31
N SER A 235 1.08 15.76 -10.17
CA SER A 235 0.35 15.14 -11.28
C SER A 235 0.01 13.67 -11.11
N GLY A 236 0.61 12.96 -10.15
CA GLY A 236 0.47 11.50 -9.99
C GLY A 236 1.18 10.68 -11.07
N VAL A 237 1.95 11.32 -11.96
CA VAL A 237 2.66 10.63 -13.06
C VAL A 237 3.83 9.81 -12.50
N GLU A 238 3.94 8.55 -12.91
CA GLU A 238 5.06 7.69 -12.55
C GLU A 238 6.40 8.26 -13.03
N ARG A 239 7.34 8.41 -12.09
CA ARG A 239 8.72 8.88 -12.32
C ARG A 239 9.65 7.70 -12.57
N TRP A 240 9.54 6.68 -11.73
CA TRP A 240 10.25 5.41 -11.85
C TRP A 240 9.51 4.31 -11.09
N SER A 241 9.85 3.06 -11.44
CA SER A 241 9.38 1.86 -10.74
C SER A 241 10.53 0.88 -10.50
N TYR A 242 10.51 0.27 -9.32
CA TYR A 242 11.34 -0.86 -8.94
C TYR A 242 10.47 -2.11 -8.83
N ARG A 243 10.92 -3.21 -9.43
CA ARG A 243 10.32 -4.53 -9.28
C ARG A 243 11.39 -5.52 -8.86
N GLY A 244 11.21 -6.12 -7.69
CA GLY A 244 12.15 -7.09 -7.14
C GLY A 244 12.34 -8.28 -8.06
N THR A 245 13.59 -8.63 -8.37
CA THR A 245 13.91 -9.80 -9.19
C THR A 245 14.25 -10.99 -8.30
N GLY A 246 13.64 -12.15 -8.58
CA GLY A 246 14.11 -13.47 -8.13
C GLY A 246 13.67 -13.86 -6.73
N GLY A 247 12.48 -14.44 -6.61
CA GLY A 247 11.93 -15.03 -5.39
C GLY A 247 10.42 -15.24 -5.59
N ASP A 248 9.86 -16.32 -5.04
CA ASP A 248 8.42 -16.50 -4.99
C ASP A 248 7.92 -15.84 -3.71
N GLY A 249 6.97 -14.90 -3.76
CA GLY A 249 6.30 -14.40 -2.55
C GLY A 249 7.08 -13.31 -1.81
N ILE A 250 7.35 -12.18 -2.46
CA ILE A 250 7.95 -11.01 -1.80
C ILE A 250 6.91 -9.90 -1.69
N MET A 251 6.70 -9.38 -0.49
CA MET A 251 5.77 -8.29 -0.22
C MET A 251 6.41 -7.27 0.71
N LEU A 252 6.35 -6.00 0.31
CA LEU A 252 6.78 -4.88 1.13
C LEU A 252 5.57 -4.32 1.88
N ASN A 253 5.61 -4.34 3.21
CA ASN A 253 4.57 -3.80 4.09
C ASN A 253 4.75 -2.31 4.37
N SER A 254 5.99 -1.83 4.32
CA SER A 254 6.34 -0.47 4.73
C SER A 254 7.36 0.17 3.81
N ILE A 255 7.34 1.50 3.75
CA ILE A 255 8.29 2.32 3.01
C ILE A 255 8.60 3.58 3.79
N ALA A 256 9.86 4.01 3.75
CA ALA A 256 10.30 5.30 4.24
C ALA A 256 11.30 5.92 3.26
N ALA A 257 11.27 7.24 3.12
CA ALA A 257 12.20 8.03 2.34
C ALA A 257 13.02 8.95 3.26
N ASP A 258 14.33 8.91 3.13
CA ASP A 258 15.23 9.79 3.89
C ASP A 258 15.42 11.12 3.16
N PRO A 259 15.01 12.26 3.75
CA PRO A 259 15.24 13.57 3.16
C PRO A 259 16.73 13.97 3.12
N ILE A 260 17.60 13.33 3.89
CA ILE A 260 19.03 13.67 3.98
C ILE A 260 19.85 12.95 2.90
N THR A 261 19.69 11.64 2.77
CA THR A 261 20.43 10.84 1.78
C THR A 261 19.71 10.75 0.43
N GLY A 262 18.40 10.96 0.40
CA GLY A 262 17.56 10.63 -0.74
C GLY A 262 17.36 9.12 -0.92
N TRP A 263 17.66 8.29 0.09
CA TRP A 263 17.39 6.86 0.03
C TRP A 263 15.92 6.57 0.26
N VAL A 264 15.46 5.47 -0.32
CA VAL A 264 14.12 4.93 -0.12
C VAL A 264 14.27 3.49 0.34
N VAL A 265 13.72 3.16 1.50
CA VAL A 265 13.79 1.81 2.06
C VAL A 265 12.42 1.19 2.05
N GLY A 266 12.28 0.04 1.38
CA GLY A 266 11.09 -0.80 1.46
C GLY A 266 11.36 -1.99 2.38
N ALA A 267 10.42 -2.32 3.26
CA ALA A 267 10.54 -3.39 4.24
C ALA A 267 9.30 -4.31 4.23
N GLY A 268 9.51 -5.61 4.38
CA GLY A 268 8.45 -6.61 4.45
C GLY A 268 8.96 -8.03 4.68
N GLY A 269 8.44 -8.99 3.92
CA GLY A 269 8.84 -10.40 3.97
C GLY A 269 9.06 -10.99 2.58
N ALA A 270 9.94 -11.98 2.49
CA ALA A 270 10.25 -12.74 1.29
C ALA A 270 10.16 -14.24 1.55
N GLN A 271 9.54 -14.99 0.66
CA GLN A 271 9.61 -16.45 0.66
C GLN A 271 10.68 -16.94 -0.34
N GLY A 272 11.43 -17.97 0.05
CA GLY A 272 12.53 -18.50 -0.77
C GLY A 272 13.73 -17.56 -0.88
N ASP A 273 14.71 -17.91 -1.71
CA ASP A 273 16.01 -17.22 -1.79
C ASP A 273 15.97 -15.91 -2.59
N TRP A 274 15.36 -14.85 -2.03
CA TRP A 274 15.44 -13.50 -2.61
C TRP A 274 16.85 -12.92 -2.57
N VAL A 275 17.59 -13.28 -1.52
CA VAL A 275 19.04 -13.26 -1.44
C VAL A 275 19.53 -14.71 -1.43
N GLU A 276 20.52 -15.03 -2.28
CA GLU A 276 20.98 -16.41 -2.50
C GLU A 276 21.40 -17.10 -1.20
N GLY A 277 20.70 -18.19 -0.84
CA GLY A 277 20.98 -19.00 0.34
C GLY A 277 20.59 -18.36 1.68
N ALA A 278 19.82 -17.26 1.66
CA ALA A 278 19.36 -16.58 2.85
C ALA A 278 18.06 -17.17 3.42
N SER A 279 17.31 -17.96 2.63
CA SER A 279 16.02 -18.45 3.09
C SER A 279 16.15 -19.53 4.14
N GLN A 280 15.47 -19.37 5.27
CA GLN A 280 15.54 -20.32 6.37
C GLN A 280 14.24 -21.09 6.57
N GLY A 281 13.10 -20.64 6.05
CA GLY A 281 11.84 -21.36 6.24
C GLY A 281 10.64 -20.75 5.53
N GLY A 282 9.74 -20.17 6.31
CA GLY A 282 8.50 -19.54 5.85
C GLY A 282 8.78 -18.23 5.11
N PHE A 283 8.15 -17.15 5.54
CA PHE A 283 8.64 -15.82 5.20
C PHE A 283 9.92 -15.53 5.97
N ASP A 284 10.90 -14.94 5.31
CA ASP A 284 12.07 -14.34 5.94
C ASP A 284 11.90 -12.81 5.93
N PHE A 285 12.48 -12.10 6.90
CA PHE A 285 12.54 -10.64 6.86
C PHE A 285 13.20 -10.18 5.56
N ALA A 286 12.66 -9.13 4.96
CA ALA A 286 13.13 -8.64 3.67
C ALA A 286 13.15 -7.11 3.63
N ALA A 287 14.27 -6.52 3.22
CA ALA A 287 14.39 -5.09 2.99
C ALA A 287 15.17 -4.77 1.70
N VAL A 288 14.80 -3.69 1.03
CA VAL A 288 15.51 -3.12 -0.12
C VAL A 288 15.78 -1.64 0.11
N VAL A 289 16.99 -1.20 -0.22
CA VAL A 289 17.38 0.20 -0.23
C VAL A 289 17.55 0.65 -1.69
N LEU A 290 16.84 1.69 -2.06
CA LEU A 290 16.81 2.26 -3.39
C LEU A 290 17.34 3.71 -3.37
N ASP A 291 17.93 4.13 -4.48
CA ASP A 291 18.20 5.53 -4.77
C ASP A 291 16.89 6.25 -5.11
N GLY A 292 16.52 7.29 -4.35
CA GLY A 292 15.22 7.96 -4.47
C GLY A 292 15.03 8.75 -5.77
N ASP A 293 16.11 9.11 -6.46
CA ASP A 293 16.05 9.84 -7.72
C ASP A 293 15.85 8.91 -8.92
N SER A 294 16.57 7.79 -8.96
CA SER A 294 16.59 6.85 -10.09
C SER A 294 15.77 5.58 -9.89
N GLY A 295 15.44 5.21 -8.65
CA GLY A 295 14.88 3.92 -8.29
C GLY A 295 15.88 2.76 -8.38
N ALA A 296 17.17 3.05 -8.60
CA ALA A 296 18.20 2.04 -8.68
C ALA A 296 18.39 1.36 -7.32
N GLU A 297 18.47 0.03 -7.33
CA GLU A 297 18.76 -0.72 -6.12
C GLU A 297 20.21 -0.49 -5.66
N LEU A 298 20.36 -0.03 -4.42
CA LEU A 298 21.64 0.16 -3.77
C LEU A 298 22.06 -1.11 -3.04
N THR A 299 21.13 -1.72 -2.30
CA THR A 299 21.32 -3.00 -1.62
C THR A 299 19.98 -3.65 -1.29
N ARG A 300 20.00 -4.94 -0.99
CA ARG A 300 18.88 -5.68 -0.40
C ARG A 300 19.38 -6.60 0.70
N TRP A 301 18.48 -6.97 1.59
CA TRP A 301 18.77 -7.80 2.74
C TRP A 301 17.62 -8.78 2.97
N GLN A 302 17.98 -10.01 3.32
CA GLN A 302 17.06 -11.06 3.76
C GLN A 302 17.71 -11.82 4.91
N ASP A 303 16.93 -12.10 5.95
CA ASP A 303 17.31 -12.96 7.07
C ASP A 303 16.05 -13.49 7.76
N GLY A 304 16.14 -14.62 8.45
CA GLY A 304 14.96 -15.35 8.87
C GLY A 304 15.24 -16.48 9.85
N THR A 305 14.16 -17.09 10.31
CA THR A 305 14.14 -18.32 11.09
C THR A 305 13.48 -19.42 10.24
N LEU A 306 13.23 -20.58 10.85
CA LEU A 306 12.39 -21.60 10.21
C LEU A 306 10.90 -21.20 10.16
N GLY A 307 10.49 -20.15 10.88
CA GLY A 307 9.12 -19.65 10.94
C GLY A 307 8.79 -18.65 9.83
N ASP A 308 7.65 -17.97 9.97
CA ASP A 308 7.33 -16.73 9.27
C ASP A 308 7.92 -15.53 10.03
N ASP A 309 8.72 -14.74 9.33
CA ASP A 309 9.39 -13.52 9.74
C ASP A 309 8.98 -12.39 8.80
N VAL A 310 8.37 -11.33 9.34
CA VAL A 310 7.81 -10.26 8.54
C VAL A 310 8.11 -8.91 9.16
N LEU A 311 8.73 -8.03 8.38
CA LEU A 311 8.84 -6.61 8.75
C LEU A 311 7.52 -5.89 8.49
N GLU A 312 7.09 -5.10 9.45
CA GLU A 312 5.84 -4.35 9.43
C GLU A 312 6.07 -2.84 9.30
N PHE A 313 7.23 -2.33 9.71
CA PHE A 313 7.58 -0.93 9.56
C PHE A 313 9.05 -0.71 9.23
N VAL A 314 9.30 0.41 8.56
CA VAL A 314 10.60 1.06 8.44
C VAL A 314 10.43 2.55 8.70
N GLU A 315 11.34 3.15 9.46
CA GLU A 315 11.36 4.59 9.73
C GLU A 315 12.80 5.09 9.84
N PHE A 316 13.02 6.34 9.42
CA PHE A 316 14.31 7.02 9.58
C PHE A 316 14.34 7.86 10.86
N ASP A 317 15.50 7.95 11.50
CA ASP A 317 15.75 8.98 12.49
C ASP A 317 16.35 10.26 11.87
N ILE A 318 16.49 11.28 12.72
CA ILE A 318 17.03 12.59 12.33
C ILE A 318 18.49 12.56 11.86
N SER A 319 19.22 11.46 12.07
CA SER A 319 20.60 11.30 11.63
C SER A 319 20.72 10.61 10.27
N GLY A 320 19.60 10.09 9.75
CA GLY A 320 19.51 9.28 8.54
C GLY A 320 19.86 7.81 8.77
N GLU A 321 19.87 7.34 10.02
CA GLU A 321 19.83 5.91 10.33
C GLU A 321 18.37 5.44 10.24
N PHE A 322 18.15 4.15 9.99
CA PHE A 322 16.80 3.61 9.90
C PHE A 322 16.59 2.41 10.80
N PHE A 323 15.35 2.26 11.24
CA PHE A 323 14.87 1.18 12.07
C PHE A 323 13.94 0.31 11.24
N LEU A 324 14.10 -1.00 11.35
CA LEU A 324 13.15 -1.98 10.85
C LEU A 324 12.49 -2.62 12.06
N GLY A 325 11.21 -2.94 11.98
CA GLY A 325 10.60 -3.79 12.99
C GLY A 325 9.41 -4.57 12.49
N GLY A 326 9.08 -5.63 13.23
CA GLY A 326 8.16 -6.66 12.77
C GLY A 326 8.03 -7.78 13.80
N PHE A 327 7.72 -8.99 13.32
CA PHE A 327 7.58 -10.17 14.16
C PHE A 327 8.21 -11.41 13.53
N SER A 328 8.58 -12.38 14.37
CA SER A 328 8.95 -13.75 14.02
C SER A 328 7.97 -14.73 14.66
N THR A 329 7.66 -15.85 14.02
CA THR A 329 6.84 -16.94 14.61
C THR A 329 7.67 -18.13 15.09
N ALA A 330 8.99 -17.99 15.07
CA ALA A 330 9.90 -18.95 15.66
C ALA A 330 10.95 -18.21 16.49
N ALA A 331 11.70 -18.96 17.31
CA ALA A 331 12.67 -18.37 18.21
C ALA A 331 13.75 -17.59 17.45
N TRP A 332 13.67 -16.26 17.52
CA TRP A 332 14.74 -15.38 17.06
C TRP A 332 15.76 -15.21 18.19
N VAL A 333 16.92 -15.87 18.08
CA VAL A 333 18.05 -15.81 19.04
C VAL A 333 17.62 -15.91 20.53
N GLY A 334 17.44 -17.13 21.04
CA GLY A 334 17.25 -17.36 22.48
C GLY A 334 15.80 -17.33 22.98
N GLY A 335 14.82 -17.17 22.08
CA GLY A 335 13.38 -17.32 22.38
C GLY A 335 12.92 -18.77 22.58
N THR A 336 11.68 -18.94 23.07
CA THR A 336 11.08 -20.26 23.38
C THR A 336 10.42 -20.94 22.17
N GLY A 337 10.25 -20.22 21.05
CA GLY A 337 9.90 -20.79 19.74
C GLY A 337 8.46 -21.26 19.60
N ASP A 338 7.60 -20.89 20.53
CA ASP A 338 6.18 -21.26 20.60
C ASP A 338 5.21 -20.10 20.32
N ASP A 339 5.66 -18.84 20.26
CA ASP A 339 4.84 -17.64 20.08
C ASP A 339 5.42 -16.64 19.04
N GLU A 340 4.64 -15.58 18.73
CA GLU A 340 5.09 -14.44 17.91
C GLU A 340 6.04 -13.53 18.71
N ASP A 341 7.32 -13.54 18.37
CA ASP A 341 8.36 -12.67 18.94
C ASP A 341 8.39 -11.32 18.21
N VAL A 342 8.60 -10.21 18.93
CA VAL A 342 8.77 -8.88 18.35
C VAL A 342 10.24 -8.65 18.01
N VAL A 343 10.51 -8.15 16.80
CA VAL A 343 11.86 -7.82 16.35
C VAL A 343 11.98 -6.34 16.01
N ALA A 344 13.07 -5.72 16.46
CA ALA A 344 13.48 -4.37 16.07
C ALA A 344 14.97 -4.37 15.73
N MET A 345 15.33 -3.81 14.59
CA MET A 345 16.69 -3.75 14.07
C MET A 345 17.04 -2.31 13.72
N LYS A 346 18.24 -1.89 14.11
CA LYS A 346 18.79 -0.58 13.74
C LYS A 346 19.88 -0.79 12.69
N PHE A 347 19.82 -0.02 11.61
CA PHE A 347 20.85 0.00 10.58
C PHE A 347 21.58 1.33 10.63
N GLU A 348 22.88 1.25 10.83
CA GLU A 348 23.75 2.42 10.72
C GLU A 348 23.75 2.91 9.26
N ARG A 349 23.82 4.22 9.12
CA ARG A 349 23.95 4.87 7.82
C ARG A 349 25.16 4.27 7.09
N LEU A 350 24.95 3.71 5.90
CA LEU A 350 26.08 3.25 5.07
C LEU A 350 27.00 4.46 4.88
N ALA A 351 28.22 4.37 5.42
CA ALA A 351 29.23 5.39 5.25
C ALA A 351 29.44 5.56 3.75
N THR A 352 28.85 6.61 3.19
CA THR A 352 28.91 6.88 1.77
C THR A 352 30.36 7.26 1.51
N THR A 353 31.18 6.27 1.18
CA THR A 353 32.59 6.48 0.83
C THR A 353 32.69 7.00 -0.60
N VAL A 354 31.68 7.76 -1.03
CA VAL A 354 31.76 8.56 -2.23
C VAL A 354 32.44 9.83 -1.77
N ALA A 355 33.75 9.89 -1.98
CA ALA A 355 34.47 11.15 -1.93
C ALA A 355 33.75 12.07 -2.92
N ARG A 356 32.91 12.97 -2.40
CA ARG A 356 32.34 14.05 -3.19
C ARG A 356 33.54 14.77 -3.78
N THR A 357 33.67 14.74 -5.10
CA THR A 357 34.76 15.38 -5.82
C THR A 357 34.57 16.90 -5.75
N ASP A 358 34.66 17.48 -4.55
CA ASP A 358 34.47 18.91 -4.28
C ASP A 358 35.71 19.74 -4.65
N ALA A 359 36.51 19.27 -5.61
CA ALA A 359 37.56 20.07 -6.21
C ALA A 359 37.20 20.35 -7.67
N PRO A 360 36.77 21.57 -8.04
CA PRO A 360 36.91 21.99 -9.43
C PRO A 360 38.38 21.81 -9.81
N SER A 361 38.64 21.00 -10.83
CA SER A 361 39.97 20.80 -11.38
C SER A 361 40.60 22.17 -11.66
N SER A 362 41.62 22.53 -10.86
CA SER A 362 42.44 23.71 -11.07
C SER A 362 43.45 23.50 -12.20
N ALA A 363 43.03 22.88 -13.30
CA ALA A 363 43.82 22.80 -14.52
C ALA A 363 43.50 24.04 -15.37
N PRO A 364 44.41 25.02 -15.50
CA PRO A 364 44.25 26.11 -16.43
C PRO A 364 44.38 25.54 -17.84
N THR A 365 43.27 25.52 -18.59
CA THR A 365 43.34 25.38 -20.04
C THR A 365 44.09 26.57 -20.61
N SER A 366 45.06 26.26 -21.46
CA SER A 366 45.88 27.16 -22.26
C SER A 366 45.09 28.30 -22.90
N SER A 367 45.71 29.49 -22.91
CA SER A 367 45.42 30.73 -23.65
C SER A 367 44.10 30.85 -24.43
N PRO A 368 43.32 31.92 -24.21
CA PRO A 368 42.13 32.19 -25.01
C PRO A 368 42.50 32.43 -26.47
N THR A 369 41.96 31.60 -27.35
CA THR A 369 41.89 31.85 -28.79
C THR A 369 41.21 33.19 -29.05
N ALA A 370 41.73 33.90 -30.06
CA ALA A 370 41.36 35.25 -30.48
C ALA A 370 39.86 35.59 -30.37
N GLY A 371 39.59 36.80 -29.90
CA GLY A 371 38.25 37.32 -29.63
C GLY A 371 37.32 37.37 -30.85
N PRO A 372 36.01 37.54 -30.60
CA PRO A 372 34.99 37.54 -31.64
C PRO A 372 35.20 38.69 -32.63
N THR A 373 35.32 38.35 -33.91
CA THR A 373 35.53 39.27 -35.04
C THR A 373 34.29 40.04 -35.47
N TYR A 374 33.20 40.02 -34.69
CA TYR A 374 31.96 40.72 -35.03
C TYR A 374 31.69 41.87 -34.07
N PRO A 375 31.53 43.11 -34.57
CA PRO A 375 31.11 44.23 -33.75
C PRO A 375 29.68 43.98 -33.20
N PRO A 376 29.39 44.42 -31.97
CA PRO A 376 28.05 44.32 -31.39
C PRO A 376 27.03 45.04 -32.26
N SER A 377 25.86 44.42 -32.46
CA SER A 377 24.73 45.04 -33.15
C SER A 377 24.35 46.39 -32.51
N PRO A 378 24.00 47.40 -33.31
CA PRO A 378 23.64 48.72 -32.81
C PRO A 378 22.38 48.64 -31.91
N PRO A 379 22.29 49.51 -30.90
CA PRO A 379 21.15 49.57 -30.00
C PRO A 379 19.85 49.90 -30.78
N PRO A 380 18.70 49.36 -30.35
CA PRO A 380 17.42 49.61 -31.01
C PRO A 380 17.09 51.10 -31.01
N THR A 381 16.87 51.65 -32.21
CA THR A 381 16.68 53.09 -32.48
C THR A 381 15.24 53.59 -32.33
N LEU A 382 14.32 52.77 -31.83
CA LEU A 382 12.91 53.18 -31.69
C LEU A 382 12.52 53.30 -30.21
N PRO A 383 12.11 54.50 -29.74
CA PRO A 383 11.54 54.66 -28.41
C PRO A 383 10.23 53.86 -28.31
N PRO A 384 9.90 53.33 -27.12
CA PRO A 384 8.68 52.56 -26.91
C PRO A 384 7.45 53.40 -27.29
N SER A 385 6.65 52.86 -28.19
CA SER A 385 5.41 53.49 -28.67
C SER A 385 4.36 53.49 -27.57
N LEU A 386 3.98 54.70 -27.17
CA LEU A 386 2.74 55.15 -26.51
C LEU A 386 2.35 54.52 -25.14
N PRO A 387 1.98 55.36 -24.15
CA PRO A 387 1.39 54.88 -22.90
C PRO A 387 0.01 54.25 -23.16
N PRO A 388 -0.41 53.27 -22.33
CA PRO A 388 -1.70 52.60 -22.46
C PRO A 388 -2.85 53.61 -22.36
N THR A 389 -3.70 53.64 -23.38
CA THR A 389 -4.80 54.62 -23.55
C THR A 389 -6.06 54.29 -22.73
N ILE A 390 -6.03 53.29 -21.85
CA ILE A 390 -7.21 52.87 -21.08
C ILE A 390 -6.90 53.05 -19.58
N PRO A 391 -7.53 54.02 -18.89
CA PRO A 391 -7.41 54.13 -17.44
C PRO A 391 -8.04 52.89 -16.77
N PRO A 392 -7.47 52.42 -15.65
CA PRO A 392 -8.02 51.29 -14.91
C PRO A 392 -9.46 51.61 -14.44
N SER A 393 -10.35 50.62 -14.58
CA SER A 393 -11.73 50.71 -14.09
C SER A 393 -11.78 51.09 -12.61
N PRO A 394 -12.72 51.94 -12.19
CA PRO A 394 -12.86 52.34 -10.79
C PRO A 394 -13.19 51.12 -9.91
N PRO A 395 -12.73 51.11 -8.64
CA PRO A 395 -13.04 50.06 -7.69
C PRO A 395 -14.56 49.97 -7.45
N PRO A 396 -15.09 48.76 -7.17
CA PRO A 396 -16.52 48.55 -6.98
C PRO A 396 -17.04 49.38 -5.79
N THR A 397 -18.07 50.17 -6.07
CA THR A 397 -18.81 50.96 -5.07
C THR A 397 -19.31 50.06 -3.96
N ALA A 398 -18.96 50.40 -2.72
CA ALA A 398 -19.43 49.72 -1.51
C ALA A 398 -20.97 49.62 -1.52
N ILE A 399 -21.47 48.40 -1.44
CA ILE A 399 -22.89 48.11 -1.28
C ILE A 399 -23.31 48.59 0.11
N SER A 400 -24.31 49.46 0.13
CA SER A 400 -24.94 50.01 1.32
C SER A 400 -25.55 48.91 2.20
N VAL A 401 -25.20 48.97 3.48
CA VAL A 401 -25.74 48.19 4.61
C VAL A 401 -27.28 48.31 4.69
N PRO A 402 -28.04 47.19 4.78
CA PRO A 402 -29.44 47.26 5.20
C PRO A 402 -29.56 47.42 6.73
N SER A 403 -30.38 48.41 7.10
CA SER A 403 -30.85 48.77 8.45
C SER A 403 -31.64 47.64 9.15
N PRO A 404 -31.83 47.67 10.49
CA PRO A 404 -32.15 46.47 11.27
C PRO A 404 -33.65 46.14 11.36
N SER A 405 -33.91 44.83 11.43
CA SER A 405 -34.90 44.11 12.26
C SER A 405 -36.37 44.58 12.24
N PRO A 406 -37.30 43.77 11.67
CA PRO A 406 -38.71 43.83 12.05
C PRO A 406 -39.04 42.86 13.19
N THR A 407 -39.75 43.41 14.17
CA THR A 407 -40.49 42.79 15.28
C THR A 407 -41.30 41.55 14.88
N PRO A 408 -41.35 40.47 15.69
CA PRO A 408 -42.18 39.31 15.41
C PRO A 408 -43.66 39.60 15.72
N GLY A 409 -44.47 39.73 14.67
CA GLY A 409 -45.92 39.72 14.74
C GLY A 409 -46.47 38.29 14.64
N SER A 410 -47.30 37.90 15.60
CA SER A 410 -48.04 36.63 15.59
C SER A 410 -48.98 36.55 14.38
N THR A 411 -48.98 35.44 13.64
CA THR A 411 -50.08 35.12 12.71
C THR A 411 -50.31 33.61 12.68
N ALA A 412 -51.60 33.27 12.71
CA ALA A 412 -52.16 31.96 12.95
C ALA A 412 -51.91 30.95 11.83
N ALA A 413 -52.01 29.67 12.21
CA ALA A 413 -51.90 28.48 11.39
C ALA A 413 -52.86 28.45 10.18
N PRO A 414 -52.42 27.97 9.00
CA PRO A 414 -53.33 27.55 7.95
C PRO A 414 -53.63 26.05 8.03
N ALA A 415 -54.90 25.75 7.75
CA ALA A 415 -55.50 24.42 7.76
C ALA A 415 -54.92 23.47 6.71
N THR A 416 -54.81 22.22 7.10
CA THR A 416 -54.49 21.04 6.30
C THR A 416 -55.51 20.85 5.18
N ALA A 417 -55.09 20.99 3.93
CA ALA A 417 -55.86 20.55 2.76
C ALA A 417 -55.22 19.27 2.20
N VAL A 418 -56.02 18.20 2.19
CA VAL A 418 -55.72 16.87 1.65
C VAL A 418 -55.73 16.93 0.11
N PRO A 419 -54.71 16.43 -0.60
CA PRO A 419 -54.77 16.26 -2.04
C PRO A 419 -55.49 14.94 -2.41
N PRO A 420 -56.24 14.89 -3.53
CA PRO A 420 -56.95 13.69 -3.96
C PRO A 420 -56.02 12.69 -4.65
N ALA A 421 -56.37 11.41 -4.53
CA ALA A 421 -55.68 10.27 -5.09
C ALA A 421 -55.51 10.39 -6.62
N ALA A 422 -54.27 10.23 -7.10
CA ALA A 422 -53.97 10.07 -8.51
C ALA A 422 -54.12 8.58 -8.89
N GLU A 423 -54.90 8.33 -9.93
CA GLU A 423 -55.19 7.02 -10.49
C GLU A 423 -53.95 6.39 -11.16
N THR A 424 -53.70 5.13 -10.83
CA THR A 424 -52.71 4.26 -11.47
C THR A 424 -53.22 3.80 -12.84
N PRO A 425 -52.52 4.04 -13.97
CA PRO A 425 -52.88 3.40 -15.23
C PRO A 425 -52.32 1.96 -15.30
N SER A 426 -53.21 1.01 -15.56
CA SER A 426 -52.92 -0.37 -15.97
C SER A 426 -51.99 -0.44 -17.18
N PRO A 427 -51.01 -1.37 -17.22
CA PRO A 427 -50.31 -1.66 -18.46
C PRO A 427 -51.20 -2.51 -19.38
N SER A 428 -51.56 -1.90 -20.50
CA SER A 428 -52.22 -2.51 -21.65
C SER A 428 -51.27 -3.49 -22.36
N ALA A 429 -51.77 -4.70 -22.60
CA ALA A 429 -51.12 -5.73 -23.41
C ALA A 429 -51.04 -5.28 -24.88
N ALA A 430 -49.82 -5.17 -25.41
CA ALA A 430 -49.58 -5.05 -26.83
C ALA A 430 -48.80 -6.28 -27.31
N ALA A 431 -49.48 -7.09 -28.13
CA ALA A 431 -48.94 -8.20 -28.87
C ALA A 431 -47.78 -7.75 -29.77
N ARG A 432 -46.66 -8.46 -29.72
CA ARG A 432 -45.69 -8.50 -30.81
C ARG A 432 -45.39 -9.93 -31.18
N ASP A 433 -45.93 -10.27 -32.32
CA ASP A 433 -45.63 -11.40 -33.17
C ASP A 433 -44.22 -11.18 -33.77
N ALA A 434 -43.30 -12.10 -33.51
CA ALA A 434 -42.01 -12.22 -34.19
C ALA A 434 -41.53 -13.66 -34.08
N THR A 435 -41.96 -14.47 -35.05
CA THR A 435 -41.46 -15.81 -35.31
C THR A 435 -40.06 -15.73 -35.92
N LEU A 436 -39.06 -16.28 -35.24
CA LEU A 436 -37.76 -16.64 -35.82
C LEU A 436 -37.37 -18.06 -35.36
N PRO A 437 -36.92 -18.94 -36.28
CA PRO A 437 -36.74 -20.35 -36.01
C PRO A 437 -35.39 -20.64 -35.34
N THR A 438 -35.44 -21.45 -34.28
CA THR A 438 -34.27 -22.09 -33.67
C THR A 438 -33.90 -23.32 -34.50
N ALA A 439 -32.76 -23.28 -35.19
CA ALA A 439 -32.19 -24.44 -35.86
C ALA A 439 -31.47 -25.33 -34.82
N ALA A 440 -32.03 -26.50 -34.56
CA ALA A 440 -31.36 -27.60 -33.87
C ALA A 440 -30.36 -28.30 -34.81
N PRO A 441 -29.18 -28.75 -34.34
CA PRO A 441 -28.34 -29.62 -35.14
C PRO A 441 -28.95 -31.03 -35.15
N ALA A 442 -29.27 -31.50 -36.36
CA ALA A 442 -29.75 -32.85 -36.62
C ALA A 442 -28.63 -33.87 -36.38
N VAL A 443 -28.90 -34.82 -35.49
CA VAL A 443 -28.13 -36.07 -35.37
C VAL A 443 -28.58 -36.97 -36.52
N ALA A 444 -27.70 -37.15 -37.51
CA ALA A 444 -27.91 -38.10 -38.58
C ALA A 444 -27.50 -39.51 -38.10
N SER A 445 -28.51 -40.36 -37.97
CA SER A 445 -28.36 -41.82 -37.90
C SER A 445 -27.78 -42.32 -39.24
N ALA A 446 -26.58 -42.88 -39.22
CA ALA A 446 -26.01 -43.60 -40.35
C ALA A 446 -26.25 -45.10 -40.16
N GLU A 447 -26.82 -45.69 -41.21
CA GLU A 447 -27.21 -47.08 -41.33
C GLU A 447 -26.01 -48.04 -41.24
N ALA A 448 -26.29 -49.20 -40.65
CA ALA A 448 -25.42 -50.35 -40.67
C ALA A 448 -25.29 -50.89 -42.10
N VAL A 449 -24.05 -50.93 -42.61
CA VAL A 449 -23.69 -51.72 -43.80
C VAL A 449 -22.71 -52.79 -43.38
N ASP A 450 -23.20 -54.01 -43.47
CA ASP A 450 -22.49 -55.27 -43.31
C ASP A 450 -21.48 -55.44 -44.47
N GLY A 451 -20.24 -55.81 -44.16
CA GLY A 451 -19.13 -55.80 -45.13
C GLY A 451 -17.94 -56.62 -44.66
N SER A 452 -18.11 -57.93 -44.66
CA SER A 452 -17.04 -58.92 -44.49
C SER A 452 -16.04 -58.86 -45.65
N GLY A 453 -14.73 -58.87 -45.35
CA GLY A 453 -13.72 -59.05 -46.39
C GLY A 453 -12.29 -58.63 -46.04
N SER A 454 -11.53 -59.56 -45.44
CA SER A 454 -10.07 -59.74 -45.60
C SER A 454 -9.11 -58.55 -45.46
N SER A 455 -8.43 -58.41 -44.30
CA SER A 455 -7.21 -57.57 -44.21
C SER A 455 -6.17 -58.01 -43.16
N GLU A 456 -6.02 -59.30 -42.85
CA GLU A 456 -5.06 -59.75 -41.82
C GLU A 456 -3.56 -59.64 -42.22
N ALA A 457 -3.21 -59.16 -43.41
CA ALA A 457 -1.82 -59.11 -43.87
C ALA A 457 -1.18 -57.70 -43.89
N LEU A 458 -1.94 -56.62 -43.70
CA LEU A 458 -1.41 -55.24 -43.81
C LEU A 458 -1.27 -54.47 -42.47
N GLU A 459 -1.89 -54.93 -41.38
CA GLU A 459 -1.82 -54.21 -40.10
C GLU A 459 -0.52 -54.41 -39.32
N ASN A 460 0.18 -55.54 -39.46
CA ASN A 460 1.36 -55.83 -38.65
C ASN A 460 2.62 -55.03 -39.06
N TRP A 461 2.76 -54.63 -40.33
CA TRP A 461 3.90 -53.82 -40.77
C TRP A 461 3.75 -52.32 -40.44
N ALA A 462 2.51 -51.82 -40.44
CA ALA A 462 2.21 -50.44 -40.06
C ALA A 462 2.45 -50.20 -38.56
N VAL A 463 2.06 -51.14 -37.71
CA VAL A 463 2.30 -51.03 -36.26
C VAL A 463 3.80 -51.09 -35.95
N GLY A 464 4.56 -51.97 -36.61
CA GLY A 464 6.01 -52.07 -36.42
C GLY A 464 6.78 -50.80 -36.81
N THR A 465 6.38 -50.13 -37.89
CA THR A 465 7.00 -48.88 -38.35
C THR A 465 6.65 -47.68 -37.46
N ILE A 466 5.43 -47.62 -36.92
CA ILE A 466 5.03 -46.57 -35.97
C ILE A 466 5.79 -46.72 -34.64
N VAL A 467 5.95 -47.94 -34.12
CA VAL A 467 6.67 -48.18 -32.87
C VAL A 467 8.17 -47.90 -33.03
N ALA A 468 8.79 -48.33 -34.14
CA ALA A 468 10.19 -48.04 -34.42
C ALA A 468 10.45 -46.55 -34.66
N GLY A 469 9.57 -45.87 -35.39
CA GLY A 469 9.64 -44.43 -35.62
C GLY A 469 9.44 -43.60 -34.35
N GLY A 470 8.48 -43.99 -33.51
CA GLY A 470 8.24 -43.36 -32.21
C GLY A 470 9.41 -43.53 -31.25
N GLY A 471 10.01 -44.72 -31.19
CA GLY A 471 11.20 -44.98 -30.38
C GLY A 471 12.40 -44.14 -30.81
N LEU A 472 12.65 -44.03 -32.12
CA LEU A 472 13.72 -43.20 -32.66
C LEU A 472 13.48 -41.71 -32.39
N PHE A 473 12.24 -41.24 -32.55
CA PHE A 473 11.87 -39.85 -32.26
C PHE A 473 12.08 -39.49 -30.79
N LEU A 474 11.67 -40.36 -29.86
CA LEU A 474 11.87 -40.15 -28.42
C LEU A 474 13.37 -40.17 -28.04
N ALA A 475 14.17 -41.03 -28.66
CA ALA A 475 15.61 -41.05 -28.45
C ALA A 475 16.29 -39.76 -28.95
N LEU A 476 15.88 -39.25 -30.12
CA LEU A 476 16.37 -37.97 -30.65
C LEU A 476 15.93 -36.79 -29.78
N LEU A 477 14.68 -36.81 -29.27
CA LEU A 477 14.19 -35.79 -28.34
C LEU A 477 15.00 -35.81 -27.03
N ALA A 478 15.30 -36.98 -26.48
CA ALA A 478 16.12 -37.13 -25.28
C ALA A 478 17.57 -36.64 -25.51
N LEU A 479 18.17 -36.93 -26.67
CA LEU A 479 19.49 -36.40 -27.05
C LEU A 479 19.46 -34.87 -27.22
N CYS A 480 18.41 -34.32 -27.83
CA CYS A 480 18.20 -32.89 -27.95
C CYS A 480 18.12 -32.23 -26.56
N LEU A 481 17.27 -32.75 -25.67
CA LEU A 481 17.14 -32.26 -24.29
C LEU A 481 18.47 -32.37 -23.51
N CYS A 482 19.22 -33.45 -23.70
CA CYS A 482 20.56 -33.59 -23.11
C CYS A 482 21.55 -32.55 -23.66
N SER A 483 21.49 -32.24 -24.95
CA SER A 483 22.35 -31.23 -25.57
C SER A 483 22.01 -29.81 -25.10
N VAL A 484 20.72 -29.49 -24.95
CA VAL A 484 20.24 -28.22 -24.38
C VAL A 484 20.67 -28.10 -22.92
N ARG A 485 20.51 -29.15 -22.11
CA ARG A 485 20.98 -29.17 -20.72
C ARG A 485 22.50 -29.00 -20.60
N ARG A 486 23.29 -29.63 -21.48
CA ARG A 486 24.76 -29.44 -21.50
C ARG A 486 25.14 -28.01 -21.87
N ARG A 487 24.49 -27.41 -22.87
CA ARG A 487 24.73 -26.00 -23.24
C ARG A 487 24.32 -25.04 -22.13
N ALA A 488 23.20 -25.28 -21.46
CA ALA A 488 22.76 -24.49 -20.31
C ALA A 488 23.77 -24.57 -19.16
N LYS A 489 24.26 -25.76 -18.80
CA LYS A 489 25.31 -25.92 -17.79
C LYS A 489 26.61 -25.20 -18.16
N ALA A 490 27.04 -25.28 -19.42
CA ALA A 490 28.25 -24.58 -19.88
C ALA A 490 28.08 -23.05 -19.79
N LYS A 491 26.92 -22.52 -20.20
CA LYS A 491 26.61 -21.09 -20.12
C LYS A 491 26.52 -20.60 -18.66
N MET A 492 25.96 -21.41 -17.76
CA MET A 492 25.93 -21.08 -16.33
C MET A 492 27.32 -21.12 -15.69
N ALA A 493 28.18 -22.07 -16.08
CA ALA A 493 29.57 -22.08 -15.63
C ALA A 493 30.35 -20.85 -16.14
N GLU A 494 30.08 -20.39 -17.36
CA GLU A 494 30.67 -19.16 -17.92
C GLU A 494 30.19 -17.90 -17.18
N ILE A 495 28.88 -17.80 -16.88
CA ILE A 495 28.32 -16.70 -16.08
C ILE A 495 28.89 -16.70 -14.67
N ALA A 496 28.96 -17.86 -14.01
CA ALA A 496 29.53 -17.99 -12.67
C ALA A 496 31.02 -17.60 -12.66
N ALA A 497 31.79 -17.98 -13.69
CA ALA A 497 33.20 -17.57 -13.81
C ALA A 497 33.34 -16.06 -14.07
N ALA A 498 32.45 -15.46 -14.86
CA ALA A 498 32.43 -14.02 -15.09
C ALA A 498 32.04 -13.24 -13.82
N GLN A 499 31.07 -13.72 -13.05
CA GLN A 499 30.66 -13.13 -11.77
C GLN A 499 31.75 -13.27 -10.70
N ALA A 500 32.39 -14.44 -10.59
CA ALA A 500 33.53 -14.63 -9.68
C ALA A 500 34.70 -13.67 -10.00
N LYS A 501 34.90 -13.35 -11.27
CA LYS A 501 35.91 -12.37 -11.71
C LYS A 501 35.48 -10.93 -11.45
N ALA A 502 34.19 -10.63 -11.51
CA ALA A 502 33.64 -9.31 -11.16
C ALA A 502 33.68 -9.06 -9.63
N LEU A 503 33.43 -10.09 -8.81
CA LEU A 503 33.49 -10.01 -7.35
C LEU A 503 34.91 -9.79 -6.80
N GLN A 504 35.98 -10.10 -7.55
CA GLN A 504 37.35 -9.82 -7.11
C GLN A 504 37.72 -8.33 -7.15
N VAL A 505 36.86 -7.46 -7.68
CA VAL A 505 37.17 -6.03 -7.89
C VAL A 505 36.46 -5.11 -6.90
N LEU A 506 35.49 -5.60 -6.12
CA LEU A 506 34.80 -4.79 -5.11
C LEU A 506 34.80 -5.51 -3.76
N PRO A 507 35.44 -4.94 -2.71
CA PRO A 507 35.24 -5.44 -1.36
C PRO A 507 33.78 -5.19 -0.98
N VAL A 508 32.99 -6.27 -0.88
CA VAL A 508 31.71 -6.25 -0.19
C VAL A 508 32.02 -6.06 1.30
N PRO A 509 31.61 -4.95 1.94
CA PRO A 509 31.74 -4.83 3.38
C PRO A 509 30.80 -5.87 3.99
N SER A 510 31.36 -6.93 4.59
CA SER A 510 30.59 -7.81 5.49
C SER A 510 30.40 -7.09 6.82
N THR A 511 29.64 -6.00 6.83
CA THR A 511 29.20 -5.37 8.08
C THR A 511 28.01 -6.18 8.56
N LYS A 512 28.27 -7.21 9.40
CA LYS A 512 27.25 -7.67 10.33
C LYS A 512 26.70 -6.44 11.08
N PRO A 513 25.38 -6.32 11.29
CA PRO A 513 24.82 -5.22 12.07
C PRO A 513 25.56 -5.16 13.40
N GLN A 514 26.23 -4.05 13.68
CA GLN A 514 26.92 -3.87 14.95
C GLN A 514 25.87 -3.38 15.94
N ARG A 515 25.48 -4.27 16.87
CA ARG A 515 24.63 -4.01 18.03
C ARG A 515 23.12 -4.11 17.79
N MET A 516 22.58 -5.27 18.19
CA MET A 516 21.15 -5.55 18.28
C MET A 516 20.68 -5.30 19.73
N VAL A 517 19.54 -4.65 19.90
CA VAL A 517 18.92 -4.43 21.22
C VAL A 517 17.57 -5.14 21.22
N PHE A 518 17.39 -6.08 22.14
CA PHE A 518 16.16 -6.87 22.26
C PHE A 518 15.21 -6.24 23.26
N VAL A 519 13.91 -6.27 22.98
CA VAL A 519 12.86 -5.85 23.90
C VAL A 519 11.82 -6.95 23.95
N ASP A 520 11.83 -7.72 25.04
CA ASP A 520 10.84 -8.78 25.27
C ASP A 520 9.62 -8.18 25.98
N VAL A 521 8.43 -8.50 25.48
CA VAL A 521 7.15 -8.09 26.09
C VAL A 521 6.34 -9.33 26.41
N TYR A 522 6.21 -9.64 27.70
CA TYR A 522 5.41 -10.78 28.15
C TYR A 522 4.05 -10.30 28.68
N PRO A 523 2.92 -10.77 28.11
CA PRO A 523 1.65 -10.69 28.79
C PRO A 523 1.67 -11.74 29.93
N ASP A 524 1.95 -11.30 31.15
CA ASP A 524 1.78 -12.14 32.34
C ASP A 524 0.26 -12.33 32.55
N GLU A 525 -0.20 -13.57 32.78
CA GLU A 525 -1.63 -13.86 33.02
C GLU A 525 -2.15 -13.18 34.31
N ASP A 526 -1.24 -12.64 35.13
CA ASP A 526 -1.50 -11.82 36.31
C ASP A 526 -1.10 -10.34 36.07
N GLU A 527 -2.01 -9.57 35.47
CA GLU A 527 -2.18 -8.09 35.39
C GLU A 527 -0.99 -7.12 35.11
N ASP A 528 0.29 -7.51 35.01
CA ASP A 528 1.39 -6.56 34.74
C ASP A 528 2.33 -7.03 33.61
N ALA A 529 2.32 -6.33 32.47
CA ALA A 529 3.32 -6.53 31.41
C ALA A 529 4.71 -6.08 31.89
N LYS A 530 5.71 -6.97 31.77
CA LYS A 530 7.12 -6.66 32.03
C LYS A 530 7.85 -6.45 30.71
N PHE A 531 8.66 -5.39 30.68
CA PHE A 531 9.58 -5.10 29.58
C PHE A 531 10.99 -5.42 30.07
N THR A 532 11.63 -6.41 29.47
CA THR A 532 13.05 -6.69 29.72
C THR A 532 13.84 -6.38 28.46
N SER A 533 14.92 -5.62 28.61
CA SER A 533 15.87 -5.38 27.52
C SER A 533 17.11 -6.25 27.71
N ARG A 534 17.61 -6.85 26.62
CA ARG A 534 18.83 -7.68 26.62
C ARG A 534 19.76 -7.25 25.49
N ASP A 535 21.06 -7.46 25.67
CA ASP A 535 22.06 -7.32 24.60
C ASP A 535 22.26 -8.63 23.80
N GLU A 536 23.15 -8.58 22.81
CA GLU A 536 23.52 -9.71 21.94
C GLU A 536 24.13 -10.92 22.68
N ASP A 537 24.62 -10.71 23.91
CA ASP A 537 25.15 -11.77 24.78
C ASP A 537 24.10 -12.27 25.80
N GLY A 538 22.87 -11.74 25.75
CA GLY A 538 21.77 -12.08 26.65
C GLY A 538 21.85 -11.43 28.03
N ALA A 539 22.71 -10.43 28.24
CA ALA A 539 22.78 -9.71 29.50
C ALA A 539 21.63 -8.70 29.64
N GLU A 540 20.95 -8.69 30.79
CA GLU A 540 19.88 -7.72 31.07
C GLU A 540 20.42 -6.28 31.13
N LEU A 541 19.86 -5.39 30.28
CA LEU A 541 20.19 -3.97 30.23
C LEU A 541 19.30 -3.10 31.14
N GLY A 542 18.32 -3.73 31.82
CA GLY A 542 17.37 -3.10 32.74
C GLY A 542 15.92 -3.34 32.33
N GLY A 543 15.05 -3.53 33.32
CA GLY A 543 13.61 -3.77 33.10
C GLY A 543 12.75 -2.59 33.53
N SER A 544 11.65 -2.38 32.81
CA SER A 544 10.58 -1.43 33.18
C SER A 544 9.33 -2.21 33.57
N LYS A 545 8.61 -1.74 34.58
CA LYS A 545 7.34 -2.36 34.98
C LYS A 545 6.19 -1.44 34.56
N LEU A 546 5.23 -1.97 33.80
CA LEU A 546 3.91 -1.35 33.72
C LEU A 546 3.13 -1.74 34.98
N VAL A 547 2.65 -0.76 35.74
CA VAL A 547 1.73 -0.99 36.88
C VAL A 547 0.49 -0.13 36.62
N GLY A 548 -0.61 -0.78 36.23
CA GLY A 548 -1.80 -0.07 35.73
C GLY A 548 -1.52 0.66 34.41
N SER A 549 -1.96 1.92 34.26
CA SER A 549 -1.75 2.74 33.04
C SER A 549 -0.45 3.55 33.02
N ASN A 550 0.43 3.40 34.01
CA ASN A 550 1.63 4.21 34.16
C ASN A 550 2.90 3.38 33.98
N LEU A 551 3.83 3.86 33.15
CA LEU A 551 5.17 3.32 33.03
C LEU A 551 6.02 3.81 34.21
N VAL A 552 6.45 2.91 35.10
CA VAL A 552 7.28 3.26 36.27
C VAL A 552 8.62 2.54 36.17
N GLY A 553 9.72 3.31 36.19
CA GLY A 553 11.07 2.78 36.38
C GLY A 553 12.01 2.78 35.16
N ALA A 554 11.67 3.44 34.05
CA ALA A 554 12.61 3.62 32.95
C ALA A 554 13.84 4.41 33.43
N LYS A 555 14.98 3.73 33.60
CA LYS A 555 16.26 4.39 33.83
C LYS A 555 16.75 4.89 32.49
N LYS A 556 16.86 6.21 32.33
CA LYS A 556 17.46 6.86 31.16
C LYS A 556 18.86 6.28 30.90
N VAL A 557 19.00 5.46 29.87
CA VAL A 557 20.31 5.02 29.35
C VAL A 557 20.69 5.96 28.21
N GLY A 558 21.30 7.09 28.56
CA GLY A 558 21.85 8.06 27.61
C GLY A 558 20.92 9.21 27.23
N ASP A 559 21.52 10.36 26.91
CA ASP A 559 20.82 11.61 26.57
C ASP A 559 20.27 11.67 25.12
N ASN A 560 20.38 10.58 24.34
CA ASN A 560 20.25 10.61 22.86
C ASN A 560 19.15 9.72 22.28
N LEU A 561 18.16 9.27 23.05
CA LEU A 561 16.99 8.58 22.49
C LEU A 561 15.77 9.50 22.69
N SER A 562 15.40 10.16 21.61
CA SER A 562 14.22 11.02 21.44
C SER A 562 13.14 10.31 20.66
#